data_AF-A0A7W4ETN8-F1
#
_entry.id   AF-A0A7W4ETN8-F1
#
_cell.length_a   1.000
_cell.length_b   1.000
_cell.length_c   1.000
_cell.angle_alpha   90.00
_cell.angle_beta   90.00
_cell.angle_gamma   90.00
#
_symmetry.space_group_name_H-M   'P 1'
#
loop_
_entity.id
_entity.type
_entity.pdbx_description
1 polymer ?
#
loop_
_entity_poly.entity_id
_entity_poly.type
_entity_poly.pdbx_seq_one_letter_code
_entity_poly.pdbx_strand_id
1 'polypeptide(L)'
;MSELVLTRAEAIALCHTWARMLRREYTIDTLVSDYGDGVLMSDQLAYPLEMQPWITPEAEPLLSAIRDHAVDVDIDHTRRADWEKLLELIDQLPKSES
;
A
#
# COMPACT_ATOMS: atom_id res chain seq x y z
N MET A 1 7.19 -17.88 13.66
CA MET A 1 6.81 -16.74 12.81
C MET A 1 5.92 -15.88 13.67
N SER A 2 6.38 -14.71 14.09
CA SER A 2 5.50 -13.75 14.77
C SER A 2 4.44 -13.32 13.76
N GLU A 3 3.16 -13.39 14.12
CA GLU A 3 2.11 -12.77 13.33
C GLU A 3 2.45 -11.29 13.19
N LEU A 4 2.45 -10.79 11.96
CA LEU A 4 2.71 -9.40 11.65
C LEU A 4 1.47 -8.60 12.05
N VAL A 5 1.32 -8.30 13.34
CA VAL A 5 0.19 -7.53 13.87
C VAL A 5 0.62 -6.08 13.99
N LEU A 6 0.10 -5.24 13.11
CA LEU A 6 0.32 -3.79 13.12
C LEU A 6 -0.76 -3.12 13.94
N THR A 7 -0.38 -2.12 14.73
CA THR A 7 -1.32 -1.13 15.24
C THR A 7 -1.78 -0.20 14.12
N ARG A 8 -2.85 0.55 14.37
CA ARG A 8 -3.33 1.60 13.45
C ARG A 8 -2.24 2.58 13.04
N ALA A 9 -1.44 3.05 14.01
CA ALA A 9 -0.36 4.00 13.76
C ALA A 9 0.75 3.38 12.88
N GLU A 10 1.11 2.12 13.13
CA GLU A 10 2.12 1.40 12.35
C GLU A 10 1.64 1.13 10.91
N ALA A 11 0.37 0.79 10.70
CA ALA A 11 -0.20 0.63 9.36
C ALA A 11 -0.17 1.95 8.56
N ILE A 12 -0.52 3.08 9.19
CA ILE A 12 -0.43 4.40 8.56
C ILE A 12 1.03 4.75 8.24
N ALA A 13 1.96 4.48 9.16
CA ALA A 13 3.38 4.72 8.96
C ALA A 13 3.96 3.85 7.84
N LEU A 14 3.51 2.60 7.71
CA LEU A 14 3.85 1.70 6.62
C LEU A 14 3.42 2.31 5.27
N CYS A 15 2.15 2.72 5.14
CA CYS A 15 1.63 3.34 3.91
C CYS A 15 2.45 4.56 3.49
N HIS A 16 2.73 5.47 4.43
CA HIS A 16 3.54 6.67 4.16
C HIS A 16 4.98 6.33 3.79
N THR A 17 5.58 5.34 4.44
CA THR A 17 6.96 4.92 4.17
C THR A 17 7.06 4.28 2.80
N TRP A 18 6.12 3.40 2.46
CA TRP A 18 6.01 2.77 1.16
C TRP A 18 5.83 3.80 0.04
N ALA A 19 4.89 4.74 0.18
CA ALA A 19 4.65 5.78 -0.83
C ALA A 19 5.86 6.69 -1.01
N ARG A 20 6.57 7.00 0.07
CA ARG A 20 7.83 7.78 0.01
C ARG A 20 8.93 7.02 -0.71
N MET A 21 9.09 5.73 -0.44
CA MET A 21 10.08 4.87 -1.10
C MET A 21 9.77 4.75 -2.60
N LEU A 22 8.52 4.45 -2.96
CA LEU A 22 8.07 4.39 -4.35
C LEU A 22 8.44 5.67 -5.10
N ARG A 23 8.08 6.84 -4.55
CA ARG A 23 8.33 8.14 -5.18
C ARG A 23 9.82 8.51 -5.27
N ARG A 24 10.67 7.93 -4.43
CA ARG A 24 12.11 8.22 -4.39
C ARG A 24 12.90 7.32 -5.34
N GLU A 25 12.55 6.06 -5.39
CA GLU A 25 13.37 5.00 -5.98
C GLU A 25 12.81 4.50 -7.32
N TYR A 26 11.52 4.70 -7.56
CA TYR A 26 10.82 4.17 -8.71
C TYR A 26 10.06 5.25 -9.47
N THR A 27 9.74 4.94 -10.73
CA THR A 27 8.63 5.57 -11.45
C THR A 27 7.52 4.54 -11.62
N ILE A 28 6.26 4.96 -11.68
CA ILE A 28 5.16 4.03 -11.96
C ILE A 28 5.40 3.34 -13.32
N ASP A 29 5.92 4.07 -14.31
CA ASP A 29 6.22 3.51 -15.64
C ASP A 29 7.30 2.40 -15.57
N THR A 30 8.23 2.46 -14.63
CA THR A 30 9.17 1.37 -14.32
C THR A 30 8.44 0.18 -13.74
N LEU A 31 7.61 0.40 -12.72
CA LEU A 31 6.90 -0.67 -12.01
C LEU A 31 5.90 -1.43 -12.90
N VAL A 32 5.23 -0.74 -13.84
CA VAL A 32 4.32 -1.39 -14.78
C VAL A 32 5.03 -2.18 -15.88
N SER A 33 6.31 -1.87 -16.14
CA SER A 33 7.09 -2.47 -17.24
C SER A 33 8.03 -3.59 -16.77
N ASP A 34 8.45 -3.57 -15.51
CA ASP A 34 9.31 -4.57 -14.90
C ASP A 34 8.53 -5.47 -13.95
N TYR A 35 8.35 -6.73 -14.34
CA TYR A 35 7.60 -7.71 -13.56
C TYR A 35 8.20 -7.95 -12.16
N GLY A 36 9.53 -7.93 -12.04
CA GLY A 36 10.21 -8.20 -10.78
C GLY A 36 10.00 -7.05 -9.78
N ASP A 37 10.28 -5.82 -10.22
CA ASP A 37 10.10 -4.64 -9.38
C ASP A 37 8.61 -4.37 -9.08
N GLY A 38 7.73 -4.57 -10.06
CA GLY A 38 6.28 -4.41 -9.91
C GLY A 38 5.71 -5.33 -8.82
N VAL A 39 5.99 -6.63 -8.90
CA VAL A 39 5.54 -7.64 -7.91
C VAL A 39 6.16 -7.40 -6.54
N LEU A 40 7.47 -7.10 -6.48
CA LEU A 40 8.13 -6.86 -5.19
C LEU A 40 7.54 -5.62 -4.50
N MET A 41 7.32 -4.54 -5.25
CA MET A 41 6.83 -3.28 -4.70
C MET A 41 5.36 -3.38 -4.28
N SER A 42 4.51 -4.11 -5.02
CA SER A 42 3.10 -4.30 -4.66
C SER A 42 2.94 -5.16 -3.40
N ASP A 43 3.63 -6.29 -3.32
CA ASP A 43 3.55 -7.24 -2.20
C ASP A 43 3.97 -6.59 -0.87
N GLN A 44 4.99 -5.73 -0.92
CA GLN A 44 5.49 -5.00 0.26
C GLN A 44 4.45 -4.14 0.98
N LEU A 45 3.36 -3.75 0.30
CA LEU A 45 2.23 -3.05 0.92
C LEU A 45 1.01 -3.95 1.08
N ALA A 46 0.66 -4.72 0.05
CA ALA A 46 -0.56 -5.53 0.04
C ALA A 46 -0.55 -6.56 1.17
N TYR A 47 0.52 -7.36 1.28
CA TYR A 47 0.60 -8.45 2.25
C TYR A 47 0.50 -7.96 3.71
N PRO A 48 1.30 -6.98 4.17
CA PRO A 48 1.18 -6.49 5.54
C PRO A 48 -0.20 -5.93 5.90
N LEU A 49 -0.89 -5.26 4.96
CA LEU A 49 -2.22 -4.71 5.19
C LEU A 49 -3.31 -5.80 5.18
N GLU A 50 -3.20 -6.80 4.30
CA GLU A 50 -4.12 -7.94 4.24
C GLU A 50 -4.12 -8.75 5.55
N MET A 51 -2.95 -8.87 6.19
CA MET A 51 -2.79 -9.57 7.46
C MET A 51 -3.44 -8.87 8.67
N GLN A 52 -4.07 -7.71 8.49
CA GLN A 52 -4.70 -6.93 9.57
C GLN A 52 -6.23 -7.11 9.60
N PRO A 53 -6.78 -8.09 10.35
CA PRO A 53 -8.23 -8.34 10.39
C PRO A 53 -9.03 -7.19 11.02
N TRP A 54 -8.37 -6.27 11.73
CA TRP A 54 -8.99 -5.08 12.31
C TRP A 54 -9.23 -3.95 11.29
N ILE A 55 -8.60 -4.01 10.11
CA ILE A 55 -8.88 -3.08 9.01
C ILE A 55 -10.18 -3.53 8.34
N THR A 56 -11.30 -2.91 8.71
CA THR A 56 -12.60 -3.14 8.05
C THR A 56 -13.16 -1.84 7.48
N PRO A 57 -14.07 -1.90 6.49
CA PRO A 57 -14.72 -0.71 5.95
C PRO A 57 -15.45 0.14 7.01
N GLU A 58 -15.98 -0.50 8.06
CA GLU A 58 -16.72 0.16 9.13
C GLU A 58 -15.80 0.84 10.15
N ALA A 59 -14.68 0.20 10.51
CA ALA A 59 -13.76 0.70 11.52
C ALA A 59 -12.74 1.68 10.94
N GLU A 60 -12.18 1.38 9.77
CA GLU A 60 -11.12 2.14 9.12
C GLU A 60 -11.37 2.26 7.62
N PRO A 61 -12.39 3.03 7.19
CA PRO A 61 -12.84 3.08 5.79
C PRO A 61 -11.71 3.41 4.80
N LEU A 62 -10.84 4.36 5.16
CA LEU A 62 -9.73 4.76 4.29
C LEU A 62 -8.61 3.70 4.24
N LEU A 63 -8.23 3.08 5.35
CA LEU A 63 -7.23 1.99 5.34
C LEU A 63 -7.78 0.74 4.65
N SER A 64 -9.07 0.46 4.78
CA SER A 64 -9.73 -0.63 4.05
C SER A 64 -9.64 -0.38 2.55
N ALA A 65 -9.94 0.84 2.08
CA ALA A 65 -9.82 1.18 0.67
C ALA A 65 -8.37 1.08 0.17
N ILE A 66 -7.39 1.54 0.96
CA ILE A 66 -5.97 1.41 0.63
C ILE A 66 -5.56 -0.06 0.53
N ARG A 67 -5.97 -0.91 1.47
CA ARG A 67 -5.70 -2.36 1.41
C ARG A 67 -6.27 -2.95 0.13
N ASP A 68 -7.53 -2.69 -0.17
CA ASP A 68 -8.21 -3.27 -1.34
C ASP A 68 -7.50 -2.85 -2.64
N HIS A 69 -7.14 -1.58 -2.77
CA HIS A 69 -6.36 -1.10 -3.93
C HIS A 69 -4.91 -1.62 -3.95
N ALA A 70 -4.27 -1.84 -2.80
CA ALA A 70 -2.95 -2.46 -2.76
C ALA A 70 -3.01 -3.91 -3.25
N VAL A 71 -4.05 -4.67 -2.89
CA VAL A 71 -4.31 -6.02 -3.40
C VAL A 71 -4.60 -6.00 -4.90
N ASP A 72 -5.40 -5.06 -5.39
CA ASP A 72 -5.65 -4.92 -6.83
C ASP A 72 -4.36 -4.67 -7.64
N VAL A 73 -3.47 -3.81 -7.12
CA VAL A 73 -2.14 -3.55 -7.70
C VAL A 73 -1.26 -4.79 -7.63
N ASP A 74 -1.33 -5.59 -6.57
CA ASP A 74 -0.56 -6.82 -6.43
C ASP A 74 -1.02 -7.92 -7.39
N ILE A 75 -2.33 -8.02 -7.62
CA ILE A 75 -2.92 -8.93 -8.60
C ILE A 75 -2.52 -8.54 -10.03
N ASP A 76 -2.51 -7.24 -10.35
CA ASP A 76 -2.16 -6.74 -11.69
C ASP A 76 -1.41 -5.40 -11.64
N HIS A 77 -0.09 -5.49 -11.40
CA HIS A 77 0.79 -4.32 -11.32
C HIS A 77 0.96 -3.58 -12.65
N THR A 78 0.48 -4.12 -13.78
CA THR A 78 0.66 -3.48 -15.09
C THR A 78 -0.26 -2.26 -15.28
N ARG A 79 -1.23 -2.07 -14.36
CA ARG A 79 -2.21 -0.99 -14.42
C ARG A 79 -1.73 0.26 -13.72
N ARG A 80 -1.16 1.17 -14.51
CA ARG A 80 -0.71 2.51 -14.07
C ARG A 80 -1.76 3.25 -13.22
N ALA A 81 -3.03 3.20 -13.62
CA ALA A 81 -4.11 3.90 -12.92
C ALA A 81 -4.32 3.41 -11.47
N ASP A 82 -4.07 2.12 -11.21
CA ASP A 82 -4.27 1.53 -9.89
C ASP A 82 -3.16 1.98 -8.93
N TRP A 83 -1.91 2.08 -9.41
CA TRP A 83 -0.80 2.70 -8.68
C TRP A 83 -1.08 4.17 -8.33
N GLU A 84 -1.58 4.94 -9.29
CA GLU A 84 -1.91 6.35 -9.08
C GLU A 84 -3.03 6.50 -8.05
N LYS A 85 -4.07 5.67 -8.14
CA LYS A 85 -5.18 5.69 -7.19
C LYS A 85 -4.74 5.31 -5.78
N LEU A 86 -3.88 4.30 -5.65
CA LEU A 86 -3.32 3.88 -4.38
C LEU A 86 -2.53 5.01 -3.70
N LEU A 87 -1.67 5.71 -4.44
CA LEU A 87 -0.95 6.88 -3.93
C LEU A 87 -1.89 8.02 -3.52
N GLU A 88 -2.94 8.29 -4.29
CA GLU A 88 -3.97 9.30 -3.96
C GLU A 88 -4.68 9.00 -2.64
N LEU A 89 -4.98 7.73 -2.37
CA LEU A 89 -5.61 7.31 -1.11
C LEU A 89 -4.64 7.42 0.07
N ILE A 90 -3.38 7.04 -0.11
CA ILE A 90 -2.34 7.17 0.92
C ILE A 90 -2.12 8.64 1.30
N ASP A 91 -2.15 9.56 0.32
CA ASP A 91 -1.99 11.00 0.59
C ASP A 91 -3.13 11.60 1.42
N GLN A 92 -4.30 10.93 1.49
CA GLN A 92 -5.43 11.32 2.34
C GLN A 92 -5.31 10.84 3.79
N LEU A 93 -4.36 9.94 4.09
CA LEU A 93 -4.12 9.50 5.46
C LEU A 93 -3.69 10.68 6.35
N PRO A 94 -4.06 10.68 7.64
CA PRO A 94 -3.50 11.64 8.57
C PRO A 94 -1.97 11.54 8.54
N LYS A 95 -1.29 12.69 8.67
CA LYS A 95 0.17 12.70 8.78
C LYS A 95 0.56 11.88 9.99
N SER A 96 1.49 10.94 9.81
CA SER A 96 2.09 10.23 10.93
C SER A 96 2.79 11.27 11.81
N GLU A 97 2.36 11.40 13.07
CA GLU A 97 3.10 12.16 14.06
C GLU A 97 4.49 11.53 14.15
N SER A 98 5.51 12.34 13.83
CA SER A 98 6.92 11.94 13.80
C SER A 98 7.56 12.17 15.16
#